data_AF-A0A972YZF1-F1
#
_entry.id   AF-A0A972YZF1-F1
#
_cell.length_a   1.000
_cell.length_b   1.000
_cell.length_c   1.000
_cell.angle_alpha   90.00
_cell.angle_beta   90.00
_cell.angle_gamma   90.00
#
_symmetry.space_group_name_H-M   'P 1'
#
loop_
_entity.id
_entity.type
_entity.pdbx_description
1 polymer ?
#
loop_
_entity_poly.entity_id
_entity_poly.type
_entity_poly.pdbx_seq_one_letter_code
_entity_poly.pdbx_strand_id
1 'polypeptide(L)' 'MTEPDVDLDAIAADLDDVERALQRLDDGTYWTDEVTGEPLDDELLARSPISRTVPPPPVAGDVDNSGF' A
#
# COMPACT_ATOMS: atom_id res chain seq x y z
N MET A 1 10.40 -20.52 -27.15
CA MET A 1 9.80 -20.10 -25.87
C MET A 1 10.46 -18.77 -25.56
N THR A 2 9.79 -17.66 -25.88
CA THR A 2 10.32 -16.31 -25.63
C THR A 2 10.14 -16.06 -24.15
N GLU A 3 11.24 -15.82 -23.43
CA GLU A 3 11.18 -15.36 -22.05
C GLU A 3 10.46 -14.00 -22.05
N PRO A 4 9.48 -13.78 -21.14
CA PRO A 4 8.83 -12.48 -21.06
C PRO A 4 9.90 -11.41 -20.86
N ASP A 5 9.80 -10.31 -21.60
CA ASP A 5 10.67 -9.15 -21.40
C ASP A 5 10.47 -8.65 -19.97
N VAL A 6 11.47 -8.90 -19.12
CA VAL A 6 11.40 -8.60 -17.69
C VAL A 6 11.66 -7.12 -17.50
N ASP A 7 10.68 -6.40 -16.97
CA ASP A 7 10.83 -5.00 -16.61
C ASP A 7 11.65 -4.87 -15.32
N LEU A 8 12.95 -4.64 -15.47
CA LEU A 8 13.89 -4.51 -14.35
C LEU A 8 13.67 -3.24 -13.55
N ASP A 9 13.15 -2.16 -14.16
CA ASP A 9 12.90 -0.90 -13.47
C ASP A 9 11.71 -1.04 -12.52
N ALA A 10 10.66 -1.74 -12.96
CA ALA A 10 9.52 -2.08 -12.09
C ALA A 10 9.96 -2.96 -10.91
N ILE A 11 10.79 -3.98 -11.16
CA ILE A 11 11.32 -4.85 -10.09
C ILE A 11 12.20 -4.07 -9.11
N ALA A 12 13.04 -3.16 -9.60
CA ALA A 12 13.88 -2.34 -8.73
C ALA A 12 13.02 -1.46 -7.80
N ALA A 13 11.97 -0.81 -8.34
CA ALA A 13 11.05 -0.01 -7.56
C ALA A 13 10.32 -0.84 -6.49
N ASP A 14 9.84 -2.04 -6.84
CA ASP A 14 9.19 -2.95 -5.88
C ASP A 14 10.14 -3.36 -4.75
N LEU A 15 11.41 -3.62 -5.06
CA LEU A 15 12.43 -3.98 -4.07
C LEU A 15 12.78 -2.80 -3.14
N ASP A 16 12.86 -1.58 -3.68
CA ASP A 16 13.08 -0.37 -2.88
C ASP A 16 11.91 -0.15 -1.89
N ASP A 17 10.67 -0.41 -2.31
CA ASP A 17 9.49 -0.33 -1.44
C ASP A 17 9.55 -1.37 -0.31
N VAL A 18 10.03 -2.59 -0.60
CA VAL A 18 10.25 -3.63 0.42
C VAL A 18 11.36 -3.22 1.39
N GLU A 19 12.49 -2.70 0.91
CA GLU A 19 13.58 -2.23 1.76
C GLU A 19 13.10 -1.14 2.73
N ARG A 20 12.33 -0.18 2.22
CA ARG A 20 11.74 0.88 3.05
C ARG A 20 10.78 0.30 4.09
N ALA A 21 9.97 -0.70 3.74
CA ALA A 21 9.08 -1.37 4.70
C ALA A 21 9.86 -2.06 5.83
N LEU A 22 10.97 -2.73 5.49
CA LEU A 22 11.85 -3.36 6.47
C LEU A 22 12.54 -2.34 7.38
N GLN A 23 12.99 -1.21 6.84
CA GLN A 23 13.57 -0.14 7.66
C GLN A 23 12.55 0.41 8.65
N ARG A 24 11.30 0.65 8.22
CA ARG A 24 10.23 1.08 9.13
C ARG A 24 9.95 0.06 10.23
N LEU A 25 10.08 -1.24 9.92
CA LEU A 25 9.92 -2.31 10.91
C LEU A 25 11.02 -2.26 11.96
N ASP A 26 12.28 -2.08 11.54
CA ASP A 26 13.42 -1.91 12.43
C ASP A 26 13.29 -0.64 13.29
N ASP A 27 12.85 0.46 12.69
CA ASP A 27 12.62 1.75 13.36
C ASP A 27 11.39 1.75 14.28
N GLY A 28 10.56 0.70 14.25
CA GLY A 28 9.32 0.62 15.01
C GLY A 28 8.18 1.51 14.51
N THR A 29 8.25 1.98 13.26
CA THR A 29 7.26 2.88 12.61
C THR A 29 6.43 2.18 11.52
N TYR A 30 6.59 0.87 11.35
CA TYR A 30 5.94 0.09 10.30
C TYR A 30 4.42 0.14 10.32
N TRP A 31 3.80 0.10 11.51
CA TRP A 31 2.35 0.19 11.66
C TRP A 31 1.82 1.62 11.69
N THR A 32 2.64 2.63 11.38
CA THR A 32 2.23 4.03 11.48
C THR A 32 2.03 4.61 10.09
N ASP A 33 0.89 5.26 9.89
CA ASP A 33 0.59 6.03 8.69
C ASP A 33 1.53 7.24 8.60
N GLU A 34 2.25 7.37 7.48
CA GLU A 34 3.28 8.42 7.30
C GLU A 34 2.69 9.84 7.18
N VAL A 35 1.39 9.98 6.92
CA VAL A 35 0.69 11.25 6.69
C VAL A 35 -0.09 11.70 7.93
N THR A 36 -0.85 10.79 8.52
CA THR A 36 -1.75 11.09 9.65
C THR A 36 -1.14 10.75 11.01
N GLY A 37 -0.19 9.81 11.06
CA GLY A 37 0.38 9.27 12.29
C GLY A 37 -0.51 8.24 12.99
N GLU A 38 -1.68 7.91 12.44
CA GLU A 38 -2.59 6.90 12.98
C GLU A 38 -2.07 5.47 12.69
N PRO A 39 -2.49 4.45 13.45
CA PRO A 39 -2.11 3.08 13.18
C PRO A 39 -2.71 2.56 11.86
N LEU A 40 -1.90 1.85 11.08
CA LEU A 40 -2.32 1.08 9.90
C LEU A 40 -3.01 -0.20 10.34
N ASP A 41 -4.03 -0.59 9.59
CA ASP A 41 -4.80 -1.81 9.83
C ASP A 41 -4.00 -3.07 9.48
N ASP A 42 -4.07 -4.10 10.33
CA ASP A 42 -3.35 -5.36 10.10
C ASP A 42 -3.85 -6.10 8.84
N GLU A 43 -5.14 -6.04 8.51
CA GLU A 43 -5.69 -6.62 7.27
C GLU A 43 -5.25 -5.85 6.02
N LEU A 44 -4.95 -4.55 6.15
CA LEU A 44 -4.32 -3.78 5.08
C LEU A 44 -2.89 -4.27 4.84
N LEU A 45 -2.08 -4.36 5.90
CA LEU A 45 -0.68 -4.79 5.80
C LEU A 45 -0.55 -6.26 5.39
N ALA A 46 -1.48 -7.13 5.79
CA ALA A 46 -1.51 -8.52 5.34
C ALA A 46 -1.76 -8.65 3.82
N ARG A 47 -2.52 -7.72 3.22
CA ARG A 47 -2.77 -7.67 1.78
C ARG A 47 -1.68 -6.94 1.00
N SER A 48 -1.11 -5.90 1.61
CA SER A 48 -0.10 -5.02 1.01
C SER A 48 0.92 -4.62 2.07
N PRO A 49 1.98 -5.44 2.26
CA PRO A 49 2.98 -5.20 3.30
C PRO A 49 3.77 -3.90 3.14
N ILE A 50 3.79 -3.33 1.93
CA ILE A 50 4.48 -2.07 1.60
C ILE A 50 3.58 -0.83 1.79
N SER A 51 2.34 -0.99 2.26
CA SER A 51 1.44 0.14 2.49
C SER A 51 2.02 1.13 3.52
N ARG A 52 1.89 2.42 3.21
CA ARG A 52 2.43 3.53 4.01
C ARG A 52 1.35 4.43 4.60
N THR A 53 0.13 4.32 4.09
CA THR A 53 -1.00 5.15 4.50
C THR A 53 -2.29 4.34 4.51
N VAL A 54 -3.23 4.75 5.35
CA VAL A 54 -4.61 4.29 5.33
C VAL A 54 -5.23 4.72 3.98
N PRO A 55 -5.94 3.83 3.28
CA PRO A 55 -6.67 4.22 2.08
C PRO A 55 -7.69 5.31 2.43
N PRO A 56 -7.88 6.32 1.55
CA PRO A 56 -8.89 7.33 1.79
C PRO A 56 -10.26 6.66 1.96
N PRO A 57 -11.13 7.20 2.83
CA PRO A 57 -12.49 6.70 2.94
C PRO A 57 -13.15 6.75 1.56
N PRO A 58 -14.02 5.77 1.21
CA PRO A 58 -14.74 5.80 -0.04
C PRO A 58 -15.52 7.12 -0.10
N VAL A 59 -15.30 7.90 -1.16
CA VAL A 59 -16.06 9.13 -1.38
C VAL A 59 -17.54 8.77 -1.48
N ALA A 60 -18.38 9.42 -0.67
CA ALA A 60 -19.83 9.24 -0.70
C ALA A 60 -20.39 9.84 -2.01
N GLY A 61 -20.18 9.15 -3.14
CA GLY A 61 -20.40 9.72 -4.47
C GLY A 61 -21.19 8.85 -5.45
N ASP A 62 -21.43 7.58 -5.16
CA ASP A 62 -22.13 6.66 -6.09
C ASP A 62 -23.30 5.92 -5.43
N VAL A 63 -24.07 6.61 -4.58
CA VAL A 63 -25.43 6.17 -4.27
C VAL A 63 -26.33 6.77 -5.32
N ASP A 64 -26.34 6.17 -6.52
CA ASP A 64 -27.39 6.43 -7.50
C ASP A 64 -28.71 5.95 -6.88
N ASN A 65 -29.43 6.89 -6.26
CA ASN A 65 -30.78 6.71 -5.76
C ASN A 65 -31.76 6.65 -6.94
N SER A 66 -31.60 5.66 -7.82
CA SER A 66 -32.60 5.32 -8.84
C SER A 66 -33.66 4.42 -8.22
N GLY A 67 -34.40 5.01 -7.28
CA GLY A 67 -35.73 4.55 -6.87
C GLY A 67 -36.78 5.50 -7.46
N PHE A 68 -37.28 5.18 -8.65
CA PHE A 68 -38.66 5.37 -9.10
C PHE A 68 -38.94 4.47 -10.31
#